data_AF-A0A5E4RM63-F1
#
_entry.id   AF-A0A5E4RM63-F1
#
_cell.length_a   1.000
_cell.length_b   1.000
_cell.length_c   1.000
_cell.angle_alpha   90.00
_cell.angle_beta   90.00
_cell.angle_gamma   90.00
#
_symmetry.space_group_name_H-M   'P 1'
#
loop_
_entity.id
_entity.type
_entity.pdbx_description
1 polymer ?
#
loop_
_entity_poly.entity_id
_entity_poly.type
_entity_poly.pdbx_seq_one_letter_code
_entity_poly.pdbx_strand_id
1 'polypeptide(L)'
;MRKYQPLAAHLAAQSNSEVTLSFSDIEKIIGNELPPTADRFKPFWANSRTKDGHPGQFWMEYGWRQVRLDQVNRLVTFRRADAPPTESLESLKPLSKGTLYDLLRDAGVSIDGWNEDFKSNPNFCYEWCFGSVTEGFVLCLWHSEFKVNEDGWIYFDRNARAESDQRTRIATDLAIEKNVRNRAKTQAQRGKALDVAIRESFERRLPVRVIVGAGRRPEGEDRAEQAAKVEKRYLDGQEWYVHSYDFSNGECVLVRGIEKTLEDNTVEQADDEDSTYDEVQNRAIKTRRGQVKFRRALLTAYRTRCAVTGSRIEELLEAAHIVPHSRLTDYNVHNGLLLRADIHTLFDLHLLSIDSRSIVHVAPQLRGTDYEKYDGKSLAVVPERFKDAPAADALDKHYSMYLERHRRQRR
;
A
#
# COMPACT_ATOMS: atom_id res chain seq x y z
N MET A 1 -14.16 -26.22 -6.13
CA MET A 1 -15.60 -26.55 -6.21
C MET A 1 -16.37 -25.25 -6.40
N ARG A 2 -17.21 -25.10 -7.45
CA ARG A 2 -17.87 -23.83 -7.86
C ARG A 2 -19.14 -23.50 -7.05
N LYS A 3 -19.16 -23.84 -5.75
CA LYS A 3 -20.38 -23.82 -4.90
C LYS A 3 -21.13 -22.48 -4.91
N TYR A 4 -20.41 -21.36 -4.98
CA TYR A 4 -20.99 -20.01 -4.92
C TYR A 4 -21.07 -19.30 -6.28
N GLN A 5 -20.70 -19.98 -7.37
CA GLN A 5 -20.85 -19.43 -8.72
C GLN A 5 -22.30 -19.10 -9.10
N PRO A 6 -23.33 -19.89 -8.70
CA PRO A 6 -24.72 -19.52 -8.98
C PRO A 6 -25.13 -18.20 -8.35
N LEU A 7 -24.63 -17.89 -7.14
CA LEU A 7 -24.88 -16.61 -6.49
C LEU A 7 -24.27 -15.45 -7.28
N ALA A 8 -23.04 -15.61 -7.76
CA ALA A 8 -22.39 -14.58 -8.58
C ALA A 8 -23.13 -14.33 -9.90
N ALA A 9 -23.56 -15.39 -10.59
CA ALA A 9 -24.35 -15.27 -11.81
C ALA A 9 -25.71 -14.60 -11.56
N HIS A 10 -26.36 -14.92 -10.43
CA HIS A 10 -27.61 -14.29 -10.04
C HIS A 10 -27.46 -12.79 -9.80
N LEU A 11 -26.38 -12.37 -9.13
CA LEU A 11 -26.06 -10.97 -8.90
C LEU A 11 -25.77 -10.25 -10.23
N ALA A 12 -24.98 -10.85 -11.12
CA ALA A 12 -24.67 -10.28 -12.44
C ALA A 12 -25.91 -10.04 -13.31
N ALA A 13 -26.99 -10.81 -13.11
CA ALA A 13 -28.24 -10.65 -13.84
C ALA A 13 -29.15 -9.54 -13.26
N GLN A 14 -28.80 -8.92 -12.13
CA GLN A 14 -29.62 -7.88 -11.51
C GLN A 14 -29.49 -6.55 -12.26
N SER A 15 -30.62 -5.91 -12.54
CA SER A 15 -30.66 -4.56 -13.12
C SER A 15 -30.35 -3.47 -12.09
N ASN A 16 -30.63 -3.74 -10.82
CA ASN A 16 -30.34 -2.82 -9.73
C ASN A 16 -28.85 -2.82 -9.41
N SER A 17 -28.32 -1.68 -8.97
CA SER A 17 -26.93 -1.58 -8.53
C SER A 17 -26.68 -2.24 -7.18
N GLU A 18 -27.71 -2.41 -6.34
CA GLU A 18 -27.63 -2.97 -4.98
C GLU A 18 -28.78 -3.96 -4.76
N VAL A 19 -28.47 -5.11 -4.14
CA VAL A 19 -29.43 -6.18 -3.84
C VAL A 19 -29.17 -6.72 -2.45
N THR A 20 -30.21 -6.83 -1.64
CA THR A 20 -30.17 -7.48 -0.33
C THR A 20 -30.87 -8.84 -0.42
N LEU A 21 -30.16 -9.89 -0.03
CA LEU A 21 -30.65 -11.26 -0.02
C LEU A 21 -30.65 -11.80 1.40
N SER A 22 -31.68 -12.56 1.76
CA SER A 22 -31.62 -13.35 2.99
C SER A 22 -30.71 -14.56 2.79
N PHE A 23 -30.22 -15.13 3.89
CA PHE A 23 -29.43 -16.36 3.83
C PHE A 23 -30.23 -17.50 3.15
N SER A 24 -31.55 -17.56 3.36
CA SER A 24 -32.42 -18.53 2.70
C SER A 24 -32.53 -18.31 1.20
N ASP A 25 -32.54 -17.06 0.73
CA ASP A 25 -32.52 -16.76 -0.71
C ASP A 25 -31.20 -17.22 -1.33
N ILE A 26 -30.09 -16.98 -0.64
CA ILE A 26 -28.76 -17.43 -1.06
C ILE A 26 -28.70 -18.96 -1.14
N GLU A 27 -29.23 -19.67 -0.14
CA GLU A 27 -29.30 -21.14 -0.12
C GLU A 27 -30.10 -21.70 -1.31
N LYS A 28 -31.23 -21.07 -1.65
CA LYS A 28 -32.02 -21.41 -2.84
C LYS A 28 -31.23 -21.18 -4.13
N ILE A 29 -30.50 -20.06 -4.23
CA ILE A 29 -29.70 -19.72 -5.41
C ILE A 29 -28.54 -20.69 -5.60
N ILE A 30 -27.82 -21.05 -4.53
CA ILE A 30 -26.68 -21.98 -4.62
C ILE A 30 -27.12 -23.46 -4.65
N GLY A 31 -28.39 -23.74 -4.35
CA GLY A 31 -28.96 -25.10 -4.31
C GLY A 31 -28.41 -25.96 -3.17
N ASN A 32 -27.96 -25.35 -2.07
CA ASN A 32 -27.36 -26.04 -0.93
C ASN A 32 -27.44 -25.17 0.33
N GLU A 33 -27.36 -25.79 1.50
CA GLU A 33 -27.32 -25.07 2.77
C GLU A 33 -25.98 -24.30 2.93
N LEU A 34 -26.08 -23.11 3.53
CA LEU A 34 -24.91 -22.35 3.94
C LEU A 34 -24.25 -23.06 5.12
N PRO A 35 -22.91 -23.14 5.15
CA PRO A 35 -22.22 -23.78 6.27
C PRO A 35 -22.45 -22.98 7.56
N PRO A 36 -22.34 -23.60 8.75
CA PRO A 36 -22.46 -22.90 10.03
C PRO A 36 -21.49 -21.72 10.18
N THR A 37 -20.37 -21.74 9.45
CA THR A 37 -19.40 -20.64 9.40
C THR A 37 -19.95 -19.38 8.77
N ALA A 38 -20.93 -19.46 7.86
CA ALA A 38 -21.61 -18.30 7.30
C ALA A 38 -22.38 -17.50 8.34
N ASP A 39 -22.88 -18.18 9.38
CA ASP A 39 -23.59 -17.55 10.49
C ASP A 39 -22.60 -17.03 11.55
N ARG A 40 -21.64 -17.88 11.93
CA ARG A 40 -20.74 -17.64 13.07
C ARG A 40 -19.54 -16.75 12.76
N PHE A 41 -19.13 -16.63 11.50
CA PHE A 41 -17.86 -16.02 11.14
C PHE A 41 -18.03 -14.96 10.05
N LYS A 42 -18.03 -13.67 10.44
CA LYS A 42 -18.16 -12.54 9.52
C LYS A 42 -17.23 -12.61 8.29
N PRO A 43 -15.95 -13.04 8.42
CA PRO A 43 -15.05 -13.15 7.27
C PRO A 43 -15.53 -14.09 6.16
N PHE A 44 -16.45 -15.03 6.42
CA PHE A 44 -17.05 -15.86 5.38
C PHE A 44 -17.68 -15.02 4.25
N TRP A 45 -18.26 -13.88 4.61
CA TRP A 45 -18.90 -12.92 3.69
C TRP A 45 -17.94 -11.84 3.17
N ALA A 46 -16.66 -11.91 3.54
CA ALA A 46 -15.69 -10.91 3.10
C ALA A 46 -15.44 -11.00 1.59
N ASN A 47 -15.22 -9.84 0.99
CA ASN A 47 -14.67 -9.72 -0.35
C ASN A 47 -13.25 -10.31 -0.35
N SER A 48 -13.00 -11.35 -1.14
CA SER A 48 -11.70 -12.05 -1.13
C SER A 48 -11.11 -12.14 -2.53
N ARG A 49 -9.81 -11.82 -2.62
CA ARG A 49 -9.01 -11.91 -3.85
C ARG A 49 -8.21 -13.21 -3.94
N THR A 50 -8.25 -14.05 -2.92
CA THR A 50 -7.53 -15.33 -2.91
C THR A 50 -8.26 -16.34 -3.79
N LYS A 51 -7.50 -17.07 -4.62
CA LYS A 51 -8.03 -18.16 -5.46
C LYS A 51 -8.12 -19.48 -4.70
N ASP A 52 -8.53 -19.42 -3.44
CA ASP A 52 -8.64 -20.55 -2.52
C ASP A 52 -10.07 -21.12 -2.45
N GLY A 53 -11.01 -20.53 -3.20
CA GLY A 53 -12.42 -20.90 -3.20
C GLY A 53 -13.26 -20.20 -2.13
N HIS A 54 -12.74 -19.12 -1.52
CA HIS A 54 -13.52 -18.24 -0.66
C HIS A 54 -14.78 -17.73 -1.39
N PRO A 55 -15.97 -17.71 -0.75
CA PRO A 55 -17.21 -17.22 -1.37
C PRO A 55 -17.05 -15.82 -1.99
N GLY A 56 -16.35 -14.94 -1.27
CA GLY A 56 -15.85 -13.62 -1.67
C GLY A 56 -15.34 -13.48 -3.09
N GLN A 57 -14.61 -14.48 -3.56
CA GLN A 57 -13.99 -14.46 -4.87
C GLN A 57 -15.04 -14.45 -5.99
N PHE A 58 -16.14 -15.19 -5.82
CA PHE A 58 -17.10 -15.43 -6.89
C PHE A 58 -17.90 -14.18 -7.23
N TRP A 59 -18.47 -13.45 -6.26
CA TRP A 59 -19.22 -12.23 -6.59
C TRP A 59 -18.31 -11.11 -7.07
N MET A 60 -17.05 -11.03 -6.59
CA MET A 60 -16.08 -10.06 -7.09
C MET A 60 -15.66 -10.32 -8.54
N GLU A 61 -15.54 -11.58 -8.95
CA GLU A 61 -15.29 -11.94 -10.36
C GLU A 61 -16.37 -11.41 -11.31
N TYR A 62 -17.59 -11.16 -10.82
CA TYR A 62 -18.71 -10.64 -11.60
C TYR A 62 -18.98 -9.15 -11.34
N GLY A 63 -18.03 -8.43 -10.75
CA GLY A 63 -18.13 -6.98 -10.52
C GLY A 63 -19.04 -6.60 -9.34
N TRP A 64 -19.35 -7.53 -8.45
CA TRP A 64 -20.15 -7.29 -7.24
C TRP A 64 -19.30 -7.35 -5.98
N ARG A 65 -19.74 -6.66 -4.93
CA ARG A 65 -19.10 -6.66 -3.61
C ARG A 65 -20.15 -6.83 -2.55
N GLN A 66 -19.79 -7.53 -1.48
CA GLN A 66 -20.54 -7.47 -0.25
C GLN A 66 -20.28 -6.09 0.39
N VAL A 67 -21.36 -5.39 0.77
CA VAL A 67 -21.31 -4.03 1.35
C VAL A 67 -22.04 -3.89 2.69
N ARG A 68 -22.96 -4.81 3.01
CA ARG A 68 -23.61 -4.86 4.34
C ARG A 68 -23.91 -6.29 4.74
N LEU A 69 -23.74 -6.61 6.02
CA LEU A 69 -24.06 -7.90 6.61
C LEU A 69 -24.85 -7.64 7.89
N ASP A 70 -26.09 -8.09 7.92
CA ASP A 70 -26.93 -8.13 9.12
C ASP A 70 -27.06 -9.59 9.55
N GLN A 71 -26.19 -10.01 10.47
CA GLN A 71 -26.19 -11.38 10.99
C GLN A 71 -27.45 -11.69 11.82
N VAL A 72 -28.01 -10.68 12.50
CA VAL A 72 -29.18 -10.88 13.38
C VAL A 72 -30.40 -11.23 12.54
N ASN A 73 -30.61 -10.48 11.45
CA ASN A 73 -31.71 -10.71 10.52
C ASN A 73 -31.35 -11.66 9.37
N ARG A 74 -30.11 -12.18 9.35
CA ARG A 74 -29.57 -13.07 8.31
C ARG A 74 -29.74 -12.50 6.90
N LEU A 75 -29.30 -11.25 6.71
CA LEU A 75 -29.31 -10.54 5.43
C LEU A 75 -27.90 -10.17 4.99
N VAL A 76 -27.65 -10.26 3.69
CA VAL A 76 -26.42 -9.80 3.04
C VAL A 76 -26.78 -8.86 1.91
N THR A 77 -26.17 -7.67 1.90
CA THR A 77 -26.31 -6.71 0.80
C THR A 77 -25.08 -6.76 -0.09
N PHE A 78 -25.32 -6.99 -1.37
CA PHE A 78 -24.34 -6.91 -2.43
C PHE A 78 -24.58 -5.67 -3.27
N ARG A 79 -23.52 -5.08 -3.81
CA ARG A 79 -23.59 -3.94 -4.70
C ARG A 79 -22.57 -4.05 -5.82
N ARG A 80 -22.92 -3.55 -7.01
CA ARG A 80 -21.97 -3.41 -8.12
C ARG A 80 -20.81 -2.50 -7.71
N ALA A 81 -19.59 -2.91 -8.03
CA ALA A 81 -18.37 -2.22 -7.65
C ALA A 81 -18.25 -0.81 -8.27
N ASP A 82 -18.95 -0.56 -9.38
CA ASP A 82 -18.98 0.69 -10.15
C ASP A 82 -20.18 1.59 -9.80
N ALA A 83 -21.15 1.11 -9.03
CA ALA A 83 -22.35 1.88 -8.74
C ALA A 83 -22.08 3.01 -7.73
N PRO A 84 -22.75 4.17 -7.84
CA PRO A 84 -22.55 5.30 -6.96
C PRO A 84 -23.08 5.05 -5.52
N PRO A 85 -22.44 5.62 -4.48
CA PRO A 85 -22.87 5.51 -3.08
C PRO A 85 -24.35 5.84 -2.86
N THR A 86 -25.13 4.86 -2.40
CA THR A 86 -26.50 5.03 -1.86
C THR A 86 -26.53 5.75 -0.51
N GLU A 87 -25.40 5.82 0.19
CA GLU A 87 -25.22 6.51 1.46
C GLU A 87 -24.82 7.97 1.22
N SER A 88 -25.58 8.92 1.79
CA SER A 88 -25.24 10.34 1.74
C SER A 88 -23.97 10.63 2.54
N LEU A 89 -23.20 11.66 2.16
CA LEU A 89 -22.02 12.09 2.92
C LEU A 89 -22.36 12.35 4.41
N GLU A 90 -23.54 12.89 4.70
CA GLU A 90 -24.02 13.11 6.08
C GLU A 90 -24.12 11.82 6.91
N SER A 91 -24.42 10.69 6.28
CA SER A 91 -24.50 9.40 6.98
C SER A 91 -23.15 8.92 7.52
N LEU A 92 -22.04 9.42 6.98
CA LEU A 92 -20.68 9.13 7.46
C LEU A 92 -20.28 9.96 8.68
N LYS A 93 -21.14 10.86 9.18
CA LYS A 93 -20.80 11.68 10.34
C LYS A 93 -20.75 10.81 11.60
N PRO A 94 -19.61 10.73 12.31
CA PRO A 94 -19.50 9.89 13.50
C PRO A 94 -20.48 10.27 14.60
N LEU A 95 -21.32 9.32 15.02
CA LEU A 95 -22.28 9.50 16.12
C LEU A 95 -21.74 9.03 17.47
N SER A 96 -20.81 8.07 17.46
CA SER A 96 -20.23 7.43 18.65
C SER A 96 -18.72 7.71 18.77
N LYS A 97 -18.15 7.36 19.93
CA LYS A 97 -16.73 7.51 20.24
C LYS A 97 -16.07 6.15 20.42
N GLY A 98 -15.86 5.41 19.32
CA GLY A 98 -15.17 4.13 19.34
C GLY A 98 -13.75 4.26 19.91
N THR A 99 -13.26 3.28 20.68
CA THR A 99 -11.86 3.31 21.13
C THR A 99 -10.94 3.00 19.94
N LEU A 100 -9.78 3.65 19.83
CA LEU A 100 -8.91 3.40 18.68
C LEU A 100 -8.43 1.94 18.65
N TYR A 101 -8.22 1.36 19.84
CA TYR A 101 -7.92 -0.06 20.02
C TYR A 101 -8.98 -0.97 19.39
N ASP A 102 -10.26 -0.78 19.72
CA ASP A 102 -11.35 -1.62 19.19
C ASP A 102 -11.47 -1.44 17.67
N LEU A 103 -11.38 -0.20 17.18
CA LEU A 103 -11.49 0.10 15.76
C LEU A 103 -10.34 -0.48 14.94
N LEU A 104 -9.09 -0.48 15.45
CA LEU A 104 -7.95 -1.07 14.76
C LEU A 104 -8.02 -2.60 14.74
N ARG A 105 -8.45 -3.21 15.85
CA ARG A 105 -8.73 -4.65 15.91
C ARG A 105 -9.80 -5.05 14.89
N ASP A 106 -10.90 -4.30 14.82
CA ASP A 106 -11.99 -4.54 13.87
C ASP A 106 -11.57 -4.30 12.41
N ALA A 107 -10.52 -3.49 12.19
CA ALA A 107 -9.92 -3.27 10.89
C ALA A 107 -8.90 -4.34 10.48
N GLY A 108 -8.52 -5.25 11.38
CA GLY A 108 -7.56 -6.32 11.11
C GLY A 108 -6.08 -5.93 11.23
N VAL A 109 -5.78 -4.80 11.88
CA VAL A 109 -4.40 -4.36 12.14
C VAL A 109 -3.90 -4.91 13.48
N SER A 110 -2.66 -5.42 13.54
CA SER A 110 -2.09 -5.88 14.80
C SER A 110 -1.99 -4.74 15.83
N ILE A 111 -2.34 -5.09 17.05
CA ILE A 111 -2.28 -4.23 18.24
C ILE A 111 -1.29 -4.79 19.27
N ASP A 112 -0.40 -5.70 18.89
CA ASP A 112 0.52 -6.40 19.83
C ASP A 112 1.49 -5.45 20.56
N GLY A 113 1.63 -4.20 20.10
CA GLY A 113 2.34 -3.10 20.78
C GLY A 113 1.49 -2.29 21.77
N TRP A 114 0.22 -2.62 21.96
CA TRP A 114 -0.69 -2.02 22.92
C TRP A 114 -0.86 -2.96 24.11
N ASN A 115 -0.55 -2.48 25.32
CA ASN A 115 -0.79 -3.28 26.53
C ASN A 115 -2.30 -3.46 26.75
N GLU A 116 -2.71 -4.67 27.18
CA GLU A 116 -4.13 -5.04 27.39
C GLU A 116 -4.88 -4.09 28.34
N ASP A 117 -4.17 -3.47 29.28
CA ASP A 117 -4.73 -2.52 30.26
C ASP A 117 -4.99 -1.11 29.71
N PHE A 118 -4.42 -0.76 28.55
CA PHE A 118 -4.50 0.60 28.00
C PHE A 118 -5.32 0.62 26.71
N LYS A 119 -6.65 0.78 26.85
CA LYS A 119 -7.58 1.14 25.74
C LYS A 119 -7.25 2.48 25.06
N SER A 120 -6.25 3.20 25.58
CA SER A 120 -5.62 4.37 25.00
C SER A 120 -4.11 4.28 25.19
N ASN A 121 -3.35 3.95 24.14
CA ASN A 121 -1.89 4.07 24.16
C ASN A 121 -1.49 5.48 23.67
N PRO A 122 -0.95 6.37 24.53
CA PRO A 122 -0.60 7.74 24.16
C PRO A 122 0.47 7.83 23.06
N ASN A 123 1.26 6.77 22.84
CA ASN A 123 2.24 6.73 21.76
C ASN A 123 1.60 6.54 20.37
N PHE A 124 0.39 5.96 20.32
CA PHE A 124 -0.26 5.57 19.07
C PHE A 124 -1.60 6.26 18.84
N CYS A 125 -2.28 6.76 19.88
CA CYS A 125 -3.66 7.26 19.77
C CYS A 125 -3.82 8.57 18.97
N TYR A 126 -2.71 9.16 18.55
CA TYR A 126 -2.65 10.39 17.78
C TYR A 126 -2.12 10.19 16.35
N GLU A 127 -1.78 8.96 15.97
CA GLU A 127 -1.29 8.67 14.62
C GLU A 127 -2.42 8.79 13.59
N TRP A 128 -2.06 9.26 12.40
CA TRP A 128 -3.02 9.53 11.32
C TRP A 128 -3.24 8.32 10.40
N CYS A 129 -2.40 7.30 10.52
CA CYS A 129 -2.56 6.03 9.85
C CYS A 129 -1.93 4.90 10.68
N PHE A 130 -2.37 3.68 10.41
CA PHE A 130 -1.89 2.45 11.06
C PHE A 130 -1.75 1.33 10.03
N GLY A 131 -1.09 0.26 10.45
CA GLY A 131 -0.89 -0.94 9.65
C GLY A 131 0.33 -0.85 8.76
N SER A 132 0.37 -1.73 7.77
CA SER A 132 1.54 -2.00 6.95
C SER A 132 1.11 -2.56 5.60
N VAL A 133 2.06 -2.71 4.68
CA VAL A 133 1.80 -3.37 3.38
C VAL A 133 1.27 -4.81 3.57
N THR A 134 1.67 -5.49 4.64
CA THR A 134 1.24 -6.87 4.92
C THR A 134 -0.13 -6.95 5.58
N GLU A 135 -0.47 -6.00 6.44
CA GLU A 135 -1.74 -5.99 7.19
C GLU A 135 -2.85 -5.22 6.47
N GLY A 136 -2.49 -4.38 5.50
CA GLY A 136 -3.34 -3.32 5.00
C GLY A 136 -3.20 -2.04 5.84
N PHE A 137 -3.66 -0.93 5.28
CA PHE A 137 -3.59 0.38 5.92
C PHE A 137 -4.94 0.83 6.46
N VAL A 138 -4.93 1.45 7.63
CA VAL A 138 -6.08 2.14 8.23
C VAL A 138 -5.76 3.62 8.32
N LEU A 139 -6.55 4.47 7.69
CA LEU A 139 -6.36 5.93 7.68
C LEU A 139 -7.35 6.60 8.64
N CYS A 140 -6.90 7.57 9.42
CA CYS A 140 -7.75 8.39 10.27
C CYS A 140 -8.05 9.71 9.55
N LEU A 141 -9.21 9.79 8.91
CA LEU A 141 -9.60 10.95 8.08
C LEU A 141 -10.77 11.71 8.73
N TRP A 142 -10.84 13.02 8.52
CA TRP A 142 -11.93 13.82 9.07
C TRP A 142 -13.15 13.77 8.14
N HIS A 143 -14.34 13.59 8.72
CA HIS A 143 -15.61 13.66 7.98
C HIS A 143 -15.74 14.96 7.17
N SER A 144 -15.28 16.08 7.74
CA SER A 144 -15.30 17.40 7.11
C SER A 144 -14.39 17.53 5.88
N GLU A 145 -13.49 16.57 5.63
CA GLU A 145 -12.61 16.56 4.45
C GLU A 145 -13.19 15.79 3.28
N PHE A 146 -14.29 15.06 3.49
CA PHE A 146 -14.93 14.30 2.44
C PHE A 146 -15.79 15.19 1.56
N LYS A 147 -15.82 14.86 0.28
CA LYS A 147 -16.56 15.57 -0.77
C LYS A 147 -17.38 14.58 -1.56
N VAL A 148 -18.32 15.08 -2.36
CA VAL A 148 -19.12 14.30 -3.30
C VAL A 148 -18.86 14.84 -4.71
N ASN A 149 -18.56 13.97 -5.67
CA ASN A 149 -18.39 14.39 -7.07
C ASN A 149 -19.76 14.39 -7.81
N GLU A 150 -19.76 14.72 -9.11
CA GLU A 150 -20.98 14.77 -9.93
C GLU A 150 -21.68 13.41 -10.03
N ASP A 151 -20.92 12.31 -9.98
CA ASP A 151 -21.43 10.93 -9.98
C ASP A 151 -21.94 10.46 -8.60
N GLY A 152 -21.90 11.32 -7.58
CA GLY A 152 -22.33 10.95 -6.22
C GLY A 152 -21.28 10.16 -5.42
N TRP A 153 -20.06 10.03 -5.92
CA TRP A 153 -18.97 9.33 -5.22
C TRP A 153 -18.44 10.17 -4.06
N ILE A 154 -18.34 9.54 -2.89
CA ILE A 154 -17.71 10.15 -1.73
C ILE A 154 -16.19 9.97 -1.86
N TYR A 155 -15.46 11.07 -1.80
CA TYR A 155 -14.02 11.09 -1.98
C TYR A 155 -13.28 12.01 -1.00
N PHE A 156 -11.98 11.80 -0.90
CA PHE A 156 -11.01 12.60 -0.14
C PHE A 156 -9.85 12.96 -1.06
N ASP A 157 -9.44 14.23 -1.10
CA ASP A 157 -8.43 14.72 -2.05
C ASP A 157 -7.35 15.63 -1.43
N ARG A 158 -7.11 15.52 -0.12
CA ARG A 158 -6.07 16.35 0.54
C ARG A 158 -4.68 15.85 0.19
N ASN A 159 -3.75 16.78 0.05
CA ASN A 159 -2.34 16.49 -0.16
C ASN A 159 -1.58 16.43 1.19
N ALA A 160 -1.46 15.21 1.72
CA ALA A 160 -0.76 14.95 2.99
C ALA A 160 0.73 15.33 2.94
N ARG A 161 1.38 15.17 1.77
CA ARG A 161 2.79 15.53 1.56
C ARG A 161 3.01 17.03 1.66
N ALA A 162 2.24 17.81 0.92
CA ALA A 162 2.33 19.27 0.93
C ALA A 162 2.07 19.84 2.33
N GLU A 163 1.09 19.31 3.06
CA GLU A 163 0.85 19.69 4.46
C GLU A 163 2.05 19.32 5.36
N SER A 164 2.61 18.11 5.21
CA SER A 164 3.79 17.68 5.96
C SER A 164 5.01 18.58 5.68
N ASP A 165 5.24 18.97 4.44
CA ASP A 165 6.34 19.84 4.05
C ASP A 165 6.19 21.24 4.64
N GLN A 166 4.96 21.79 4.65
CA GLN A 166 4.66 23.05 5.33
C GLN A 166 4.96 22.96 6.83
N ARG A 167 4.55 21.87 7.49
CA ARG A 167 4.84 21.67 8.93
C ARG A 167 6.33 21.46 9.21
N THR A 168 7.06 20.84 8.29
CA THR A 168 8.51 20.69 8.38
C THR A 168 9.20 22.05 8.37
N ARG A 169 8.79 22.96 7.48
CA ARG A 169 9.33 24.34 7.43
C ARG A 169 9.13 25.07 8.76
N ILE A 170 7.92 25.00 9.32
CA ILE A 170 7.60 25.58 10.65
C ILE A 170 8.47 24.95 11.73
N ALA A 171 8.64 23.63 11.72
CA ALA A 171 9.43 22.93 12.74
C ALA A 171 10.92 23.31 12.72
N THR A 172 11.46 23.68 11.54
CA THR A 172 12.86 24.05 11.35
C THR A 172 13.15 25.53 11.51
N ASP A 173 12.14 26.40 11.46
CA ASP A 173 12.32 27.85 11.56
C ASP A 173 12.60 28.27 13.01
N LEU A 174 13.84 28.65 13.31
CA LEU A 174 14.26 29.01 14.67
C LEU A 174 13.61 30.31 15.20
N ALA A 175 13.00 31.13 14.34
CA ALA A 175 12.25 32.31 14.78
C ALA A 175 10.91 31.95 15.45
N ILE A 176 10.41 30.73 15.22
CA ILE A 176 9.13 30.26 15.78
C ILE A 176 9.31 29.69 17.19
N GLU A 177 8.33 29.96 18.05
CA GLU A 177 8.29 29.52 19.44
C GLU A 177 8.44 27.98 19.56
N LYS A 178 9.25 27.52 20.53
CA LYS A 178 9.70 26.12 20.61
C LYS A 178 8.55 25.12 20.69
N ASN A 179 7.47 25.46 21.39
CA ASN A 179 6.32 24.57 21.55
C ASN A 179 5.57 24.36 20.23
N VAL A 180 5.39 25.44 19.46
CA VAL A 180 4.80 25.40 18.12
C VAL A 180 5.67 24.55 17.18
N ARG A 181 7.00 24.70 17.22
CA ARG A 181 7.93 23.88 16.41
C ARG A 181 7.87 22.40 16.74
N ASN A 182 7.85 22.05 18.03
CA ASN A 182 7.75 20.66 18.46
C ASN A 182 6.44 20.02 17.98
N ARG A 183 5.32 20.75 18.08
CA ARG A 183 4.04 20.29 17.58
C ARG A 183 4.06 20.10 16.06
N ALA A 184 4.59 21.09 15.34
CA ALA A 184 4.73 21.03 13.88
C ALA A 184 5.60 19.85 13.45
N LYS A 185 6.67 19.54 14.20
CA LYS A 185 7.52 18.37 13.95
C LYS A 185 6.73 17.07 14.05
N THR A 186 5.95 16.88 15.11
CA THR A 186 5.11 15.68 15.27
C THR A 186 4.03 15.59 14.17
N GLN A 187 3.40 16.73 13.81
CA GLN A 187 2.42 16.77 12.72
C GLN A 187 3.03 16.44 11.37
N ALA A 188 4.25 16.93 11.08
CA ALA A 188 4.98 16.60 9.87
C ALA A 188 5.29 15.10 9.78
N GLN A 189 5.77 14.50 10.88
CA GLN A 189 6.04 13.05 10.92
C GLN A 189 4.80 12.22 10.62
N ARG A 190 3.64 12.59 11.21
CA ARG A 190 2.36 11.92 10.97
C ARG A 190 1.84 12.13 9.55
N GLY A 191 1.96 13.34 9.02
CA GLY A 191 1.60 13.65 7.63
C GLY A 191 2.43 12.84 6.63
N LYS A 192 3.74 12.70 6.88
CA LYS A 192 4.62 11.85 6.07
C LYS A 192 4.24 10.38 6.13
N ALA A 193 3.87 9.87 7.31
CA ALA A 193 3.40 8.48 7.45
C ALA A 193 2.09 8.25 6.67
N LEU A 194 1.14 9.19 6.75
CA LEU A 194 -0.12 9.16 6.00
C LEU A 194 0.12 9.19 4.48
N ASP A 195 0.99 10.08 3.99
CA ASP A 195 1.37 10.14 2.57
C ASP A 195 1.96 8.81 2.07
N VAL A 196 2.86 8.20 2.87
CA VAL A 196 3.44 6.89 2.54
C VAL A 196 2.37 5.80 2.48
N ALA A 197 1.44 5.76 3.45
CA ALA A 197 0.35 4.79 3.44
C ALA A 197 -0.55 4.92 2.19
N ILE A 198 -0.90 6.16 1.82
CA ILE A 198 -1.69 6.45 0.60
C ILE A 198 -0.92 6.02 -0.65
N ARG A 199 0.36 6.41 -0.79
CA ARG A 199 1.21 6.05 -1.93
C ARG A 199 1.34 4.53 -2.09
N GLU A 200 1.67 3.82 -1.01
CA GLU A 200 1.82 2.37 -1.05
C GLU A 200 0.50 1.68 -1.41
N SER A 201 -0.63 2.22 -0.93
CA SER A 201 -1.95 1.70 -1.26
C SER A 201 -2.30 1.90 -2.74
N PHE A 202 -1.95 3.06 -3.31
CA PHE A 202 -2.08 3.34 -4.74
C PHE A 202 -1.20 2.41 -5.59
N GLU A 203 0.10 2.38 -5.32
CA GLU A 203 1.09 1.61 -6.10
C GLU A 203 0.75 0.11 -6.13
N ARG A 204 0.23 -0.42 -5.01
CA ARG A 204 -0.07 -1.84 -4.84
C ARG A 204 -1.55 -2.18 -5.08
N ARG A 205 -2.38 -1.18 -5.34
CA ARG A 205 -3.85 -1.33 -5.46
C ARG A 205 -4.45 -2.05 -4.27
N LEU A 206 -3.98 -1.69 -3.09
CA LEU A 206 -4.52 -2.18 -1.84
C LEU A 206 -5.71 -1.29 -1.44
N PRO A 207 -6.84 -1.89 -1.04
CA PRO A 207 -7.86 -1.12 -0.36
C PRO A 207 -7.31 -0.54 0.94
N VAL A 208 -7.81 0.62 1.34
CA VAL A 208 -7.57 1.20 2.66
C VAL A 208 -8.85 1.17 3.48
N ARG A 209 -8.71 0.91 4.77
CA ARG A 209 -9.80 1.10 5.73
C ARG A 209 -9.74 2.52 6.26
N VAL A 210 -10.89 3.12 6.58
CA VAL A 210 -10.94 4.50 7.08
C VAL A 210 -11.63 4.56 8.42
N ILE A 211 -10.95 5.11 9.42
CA ILE A 211 -11.56 5.59 10.66
C ILE A 211 -11.98 7.03 10.41
N VAL A 212 -13.29 7.28 10.44
CA VAL A 212 -13.86 8.60 10.22
C VAL A 212 -13.91 9.34 11.56
N GLY A 213 -13.25 10.49 11.64
CA GLY A 213 -13.20 11.35 12.81
C GLY A 213 -14.07 12.61 12.68
N ALA A 214 -14.64 13.05 13.80
CA ALA A 214 -15.29 14.35 13.94
C ALA A 214 -14.97 14.98 15.30
N GLY A 215 -14.95 16.31 15.35
CA GLY A 215 -14.63 17.07 16.55
C GLY A 215 -14.09 18.46 16.21
N ARG A 216 -13.38 19.07 17.16
CA ARG A 216 -12.83 20.42 16.99
C ARG A 216 -11.54 20.36 16.18
N ARG A 217 -11.51 21.09 15.06
CA ARG A 217 -10.31 21.30 14.24
C ARG A 217 -10.05 22.80 14.11
N PRO A 218 -8.96 23.32 14.71
CA PRO A 218 -8.58 24.71 14.52
C PRO A 218 -8.20 24.99 13.06
N GLU A 219 -8.61 26.14 12.54
CA GLU A 219 -8.32 26.61 11.19
C GLU A 219 -7.38 27.83 11.24
N GLY A 220 -6.81 28.21 10.09
CA GLY A 220 -5.97 29.40 9.97
C GLY A 220 -4.80 29.42 10.95
N GLU A 221 -4.60 30.57 11.61
CA GLU A 221 -3.52 30.83 12.56
C GLU A 221 -3.67 30.01 13.86
N ASP A 222 -4.91 29.75 14.31
CA ASP A 222 -5.20 28.94 15.51
C ASP A 222 -4.69 27.50 15.40
N ARG A 223 -4.49 26.99 14.17
CA ARG A 223 -3.94 25.64 13.91
C ARG A 223 -2.48 25.50 14.38
N ALA A 224 -1.75 26.60 14.54
CA ALA A 224 -0.43 26.60 15.15
C ALA A 224 -0.49 26.48 16.69
N GLU A 225 -1.53 27.02 17.31
CA GLU A 225 -1.65 27.21 18.76
C GLU A 225 -2.51 26.15 19.46
N GLN A 226 -3.48 25.56 18.77
CA GLN A 226 -4.38 24.55 19.33
C GLN A 226 -4.28 23.22 18.57
N ALA A 227 -4.31 22.11 19.31
CA ALA A 227 -4.36 20.78 18.72
C ALA A 227 -5.78 20.43 18.28
N ALA A 228 -5.92 19.79 17.11
CA ALA A 228 -7.18 19.19 16.72
C ALA A 228 -7.58 18.09 17.72
N LYS A 229 -8.87 18.04 18.05
CA LYS A 229 -9.43 17.11 19.02
C LYS A 229 -10.54 16.30 18.36
N VAL A 230 -10.29 15.00 18.22
CA VAL A 230 -11.30 14.03 17.79
C VAL A 230 -12.24 13.77 18.97
N GLU A 231 -13.51 14.10 18.81
CA GLU A 231 -14.55 13.91 19.83
C GLU A 231 -15.33 12.63 19.60
N LYS A 232 -15.59 12.31 18.33
CA LYS A 232 -16.33 11.13 17.87
C LYS A 232 -15.58 10.46 16.72
N ARG A 233 -15.64 9.13 16.66
CA ARG A 233 -15.04 8.34 15.59
C ARG A 233 -15.66 6.95 15.50
N TYR A 234 -15.69 6.42 14.29
CA TYR A 234 -16.02 5.02 14.02
C TYR A 234 -15.18 4.51 12.84
N LEU A 235 -15.10 3.19 12.68
CA LEU A 235 -14.49 2.54 11.53
C LEU A 235 -15.53 2.42 10.42
N ASP A 236 -15.23 2.96 9.26
CA ASP A 236 -16.09 2.80 8.09
C ASP A 236 -16.19 1.32 7.69
N GLY A 237 -17.41 0.91 7.36
CA GLY A 237 -17.72 -0.44 6.91
C GLY A 237 -17.24 -0.70 5.48
N GLN A 238 -17.08 0.35 4.68
CA GLN A 238 -16.58 0.23 3.31
C GLN A 238 -15.07 0.44 3.22
N GLU A 239 -14.46 -0.25 2.27
CA GLU A 239 -13.10 0.02 1.84
C GLU A 239 -13.04 1.28 1.00
N TRP A 240 -11.89 1.93 1.01
CA TRP A 240 -11.57 3.08 0.17
C TRP A 240 -10.43 2.72 -0.76
N TYR A 241 -10.39 3.38 -1.92
CA TYR A 241 -9.43 3.09 -2.97
C TYR A 241 -8.75 4.37 -3.41
N VAL A 242 -7.43 4.37 -3.49
CA VAL A 242 -6.69 5.50 -4.06
C VAL A 242 -6.85 5.44 -5.58
N HIS A 243 -7.62 6.35 -6.16
CA HIS A 243 -7.90 6.45 -7.60
C HIS A 243 -6.77 7.14 -8.36
N SER A 244 -6.12 8.11 -7.73
CA SER A 244 -4.97 8.82 -8.31
C SER A 244 -3.95 9.19 -7.23
N TYR A 245 -2.68 9.25 -7.62
CA TYR A 245 -1.58 9.74 -6.80
C TYR A 245 -0.49 10.34 -7.70
N ASP A 246 -0.11 11.60 -7.44
CA ASP A 246 0.99 12.27 -8.12
C ASP A 246 2.29 12.09 -7.32
N PHE A 247 3.25 11.40 -7.92
CA PHE A 247 4.53 11.09 -7.28
C PHE A 247 5.44 12.29 -7.07
N SER A 248 5.25 13.38 -7.81
CA SER A 248 6.07 14.58 -7.71
C SER A 248 5.65 15.43 -6.51
N ASN A 249 4.36 15.54 -6.24
CA ASN A 249 3.83 16.50 -5.27
C ASN A 249 2.94 15.88 -4.16
N GLY A 250 2.55 14.62 -4.28
CA GLY A 250 1.70 13.91 -3.30
C GLY A 250 0.21 14.21 -3.38
N GLU A 251 -0.27 14.86 -4.45
CA GLU A 251 -1.71 15.02 -4.71
C GLU A 251 -2.34 13.64 -4.91
N CYS A 252 -3.52 13.42 -4.34
CA CYS A 252 -4.17 12.12 -4.40
C CYS A 252 -5.69 12.26 -4.37
N VAL A 253 -6.40 11.24 -4.83
CA VAL A 253 -7.84 11.11 -4.69
C VAL A 253 -8.14 9.71 -4.15
N LEU A 254 -8.79 9.63 -2.99
CA LEU A 254 -9.30 8.41 -2.39
C LEU A 254 -10.81 8.39 -2.57
N VAL A 255 -11.37 7.28 -3.06
CA VAL A 255 -12.80 7.11 -3.29
C VAL A 255 -13.34 5.97 -2.44
N ARG A 256 -14.46 6.20 -1.78
CA ARG A 256 -15.14 5.23 -0.94
C ARG A 256 -15.89 4.19 -1.77
N GLY A 257 -15.62 2.91 -1.54
CA GLY A 257 -16.39 1.78 -2.06
C GLY A 257 -16.19 1.45 -3.54
N ILE A 258 -15.63 2.37 -4.33
CA ILE A 258 -15.41 2.21 -5.77
C ILE A 258 -13.96 1.83 -6.03
N GLU A 259 -13.72 0.60 -6.46
CA GLU A 259 -12.41 0.21 -6.99
C GLU A 259 -12.31 0.66 -8.44
N LYS A 260 -11.24 1.38 -8.79
CA LYS A 260 -10.96 1.75 -10.18
C LYS A 260 -10.65 0.49 -11.00
N THR A 261 -11.52 0.14 -11.95
CA THR A 261 -11.32 -1.00 -12.86
C THR A 261 -10.21 -0.70 -13.86
N LEU A 262 -9.63 -1.76 -14.46
CA LEU A 262 -8.50 -1.66 -15.39
C LEU A 262 -8.81 -0.88 -16.69
N GLU A 263 -10.08 -0.56 -16.94
CA GLU A 263 -10.59 0.02 -18.17
C GLU A 263 -10.56 1.57 -18.17
N ASP A 264 -10.54 2.23 -17.01
CA ASP A 264 -10.63 3.71 -16.88
C ASP A 264 -9.29 4.46 -17.07
N ASN A 265 -8.35 3.88 -17.82
CA ASN A 265 -7.17 4.59 -18.32
C ASN A 265 -7.23 4.74 -19.84
N THR A 266 -8.41 5.08 -20.37
CA THR A 266 -8.56 5.73 -21.68
C THR A 266 -8.01 7.15 -21.59
N VAL A 267 -6.68 7.27 -21.64
CA VAL A 267 -6.05 8.50 -22.12
C VAL A 267 -5.97 8.36 -23.63
N GLU A 268 -6.70 9.24 -24.31
CA GLU A 268 -6.73 9.51 -25.74
C GLU A 268 -5.40 9.19 -26.45
N GLN A 269 -5.43 8.19 -27.33
CA GLN A 269 -4.59 8.14 -28.53
C GLN A 269 -5.28 7.28 -29.59
N ALA A 270 -5.35 7.84 -30.79
CA ALA A 270 -6.18 7.45 -31.92
C ALA A 270 -5.99 6.02 -32.44
N ASP A 271 -7.10 5.49 -32.97
CA ASP A 271 -7.27 4.52 -34.04
C ASP A 271 -6.16 3.49 -34.27
N ASP A 272 -6.43 2.22 -33.94
CA ASP A 272 -6.52 1.16 -34.95
C ASP A 272 -7.12 -0.13 -34.34
N GLU A 273 -8.08 -0.68 -35.05
CA GLU A 273 -8.81 -1.91 -34.78
C GLU A 273 -7.86 -3.14 -34.81
N ASP A 274 -7.91 -4.00 -33.80
CA ASP A 274 -8.35 -5.40 -33.93
C ASP A 274 -8.17 -6.13 -32.59
N SER A 275 -9.19 -6.89 -32.24
CA SER A 275 -9.39 -7.53 -30.95
C SER A 275 -8.69 -8.88 -30.83
N THR A 276 -8.42 -9.23 -29.57
CA THR A 276 -8.12 -10.58 -29.04
C THR A 276 -6.69 -11.08 -29.20
N TYR A 277 -5.85 -10.92 -28.16
CA TYR A 277 -4.84 -11.90 -27.69
C TYR A 277 -4.21 -11.44 -26.33
N ASP A 278 -4.43 -12.24 -25.28
CA ASP A 278 -3.71 -12.43 -24.00
C ASP A 278 -3.25 -11.26 -23.09
N GLU A 279 -3.98 -11.05 -21.98
CA GLU A 279 -3.59 -10.25 -20.79
C GLU A 279 -2.27 -10.73 -20.13
N VAL A 280 -1.96 -12.03 -20.23
CA VAL A 280 -0.71 -12.62 -19.72
C VAL A 280 0.48 -12.21 -20.60
N GLN A 281 0.31 -12.16 -21.93
CA GLN A 281 1.32 -11.62 -22.82
C GLN A 281 1.48 -10.11 -22.63
N ASN A 282 0.40 -9.35 -22.48
CA ASN A 282 0.50 -7.91 -22.25
C ASN A 282 1.17 -7.56 -20.90
N ARG A 283 0.94 -8.34 -19.84
CA ARG A 283 1.68 -8.23 -18.58
C ARG A 283 3.15 -8.64 -18.74
N ALA A 284 3.43 -9.73 -19.44
CA ALA A 284 4.80 -10.17 -19.73
C ALA A 284 5.55 -9.15 -20.62
N ILE A 285 4.87 -8.50 -21.56
CA ILE A 285 5.39 -7.45 -22.44
C ILE A 285 5.63 -6.18 -21.62
N LYS A 286 4.72 -5.76 -20.74
CA LYS A 286 4.91 -4.60 -19.85
C LYS A 286 6.02 -4.85 -18.84
N THR A 287 6.12 -6.03 -18.23
CA THR A 287 7.22 -6.43 -17.34
C THR A 287 8.55 -6.51 -18.09
N ARG A 288 8.58 -7.12 -19.28
CA ARG A 288 9.78 -7.19 -20.13
C ARG A 288 10.23 -5.79 -20.55
N ARG A 289 9.31 -4.92 -20.99
CA ARG A 289 9.61 -3.51 -21.33
C ARG A 289 10.07 -2.72 -20.10
N GLY A 290 9.50 -2.97 -18.92
CA GLY A 290 9.91 -2.37 -17.64
C GLY A 290 11.32 -2.77 -17.23
N GLN A 291 11.66 -4.06 -17.29
CA GLN A 291 13.00 -4.58 -17.01
C GLN A 291 14.04 -4.07 -18.02
N VAL A 292 13.68 -3.98 -19.31
CA VAL A 292 14.55 -3.39 -20.34
C VAL A 292 14.81 -1.91 -20.07
N LYS A 293 13.77 -1.14 -19.70
CA LYS A 293 13.92 0.28 -19.34
C LYS A 293 14.75 0.47 -18.07
N PHE A 294 14.53 -0.34 -17.04
CA PHE A 294 15.28 -0.33 -15.78
C PHE A 294 16.76 -0.65 -16.01
N ARG A 295 17.04 -1.73 -16.75
CA ARG A 295 18.41 -2.09 -17.16
C ARG A 295 19.09 -0.95 -17.90
N ARG A 296 18.41 -0.34 -18.87
CA ARG A 296 18.96 0.80 -19.63
C ARG A 296 19.24 2.00 -18.74
N ALA A 297 18.36 2.29 -17.79
CA ALA A 297 18.56 3.38 -16.84
C ALA A 297 19.77 3.12 -15.93
N LEU A 298 19.97 1.89 -15.46
CA LEU A 298 21.15 1.50 -14.68
C LEU A 298 22.44 1.51 -15.51
N LEU A 299 22.41 1.05 -16.76
CA LEU A 299 23.55 1.17 -17.68
C LEU A 299 24.00 2.63 -17.81
N THR A 300 23.06 3.55 -17.99
CA THR A 300 23.36 4.99 -18.02
C THR A 300 23.89 5.50 -16.68
N ALA A 301 23.21 5.19 -15.57
CA ALA A 301 23.58 5.70 -14.23
C ALA A 301 24.97 5.24 -13.78
N TYR A 302 25.33 3.99 -14.08
CA TYR A 302 26.62 3.39 -13.72
C TYR A 302 27.67 3.48 -14.84
N ARG A 303 27.37 4.19 -15.94
CA ARG A 303 28.28 4.36 -17.10
C ARG A 303 28.77 3.02 -17.66
N THR A 304 27.84 2.06 -17.76
CA THR A 304 28.08 0.68 -18.24
C THR A 304 29.19 0.00 -17.45
N ARG A 305 29.13 0.08 -16.12
CA ARG A 305 30.11 -0.56 -15.22
C ARG A 305 29.46 -1.24 -14.04
N CYS A 306 30.02 -2.38 -13.67
CA CYS A 306 29.67 -3.03 -12.41
C CYS A 306 30.00 -2.12 -11.22
N ALA A 307 29.04 -1.92 -10.32
CA ALA A 307 29.21 -1.12 -9.10
C ALA A 307 30.34 -1.62 -8.21
N VAL A 308 30.49 -2.95 -8.08
CA VAL A 308 31.48 -3.59 -7.20
C VAL A 308 32.83 -3.76 -7.88
N THR A 309 32.85 -4.24 -9.12
CA THR A 309 34.11 -4.67 -9.77
C THR A 309 34.66 -3.66 -10.77
N GLY A 310 33.85 -2.69 -11.19
CA GLY A 310 34.20 -1.74 -12.25
C GLY A 310 34.27 -2.34 -13.67
N SER A 311 33.91 -3.63 -13.84
CA SER A 311 33.90 -4.31 -15.14
C SER A 311 33.06 -3.54 -16.16
N ARG A 312 33.58 -3.39 -17.38
CA ARG A 312 32.95 -2.65 -18.50
C ARG A 312 32.29 -3.54 -19.56
N ILE A 313 32.36 -4.86 -19.39
CA ILE A 313 31.83 -5.83 -20.35
C ILE A 313 30.31 -5.87 -20.17
N GLU A 314 29.57 -5.18 -21.03
CA GLU A 314 28.13 -4.97 -20.90
C GLU A 314 27.34 -6.29 -20.86
N GLU A 315 27.79 -7.28 -21.62
CA GLU A 315 27.19 -8.62 -21.71
C GLU A 315 27.25 -9.38 -20.38
N LEU A 316 28.20 -9.02 -19.49
CA LEU A 316 28.30 -9.60 -18.15
C LEU A 316 27.57 -8.77 -17.09
N LEU A 317 27.03 -7.61 -17.44
CA LEU A 317 26.33 -6.73 -16.49
C LEU A 317 24.85 -7.11 -16.41
N GLU A 318 24.29 -7.04 -15.22
CA GLU A 318 22.92 -7.35 -14.87
C GLU A 318 22.33 -6.27 -13.96
N ALA A 319 21.03 -6.04 -14.13
CA ALA A 319 20.26 -5.10 -13.32
C ALA A 319 19.74 -5.83 -12.07
N ALA A 320 20.45 -5.67 -10.96
CA ALA A 320 20.09 -6.24 -9.68
C ALA A 320 19.13 -5.32 -8.92
N HIS A 321 18.06 -5.86 -8.35
CA HIS A 321 17.22 -5.09 -7.44
C HIS A 321 17.77 -5.23 -6.02
N ILE A 322 17.83 -4.13 -5.27
CA ILE A 322 18.25 -4.15 -3.85
C ILE A 322 17.15 -4.80 -3.00
N VAL A 323 15.89 -4.42 -3.25
CA VAL A 323 14.71 -5.09 -2.72
C VAL A 323 14.09 -5.96 -3.81
N PRO A 324 13.98 -7.30 -3.62
CA PRO A 324 13.55 -8.22 -4.67
C PRO A 324 12.19 -7.88 -5.29
N HIS A 325 12.09 -8.15 -6.59
CA HIS A 325 10.89 -7.92 -7.40
C HIS A 325 9.63 -8.64 -6.87
N SER A 326 9.81 -9.75 -6.13
CA SER A 326 8.73 -10.51 -5.50
C SER A 326 8.10 -9.81 -4.28
N ARG A 327 8.70 -8.72 -3.79
CA ARG A 327 8.20 -7.93 -2.65
C ARG A 327 7.76 -6.51 -3.05
N LEU A 328 8.32 -5.96 -4.13
CA LEU A 328 8.05 -4.63 -4.71
C LEU A 328 8.30 -4.65 -6.23
N THR A 329 7.37 -4.17 -7.05
CA THR A 329 7.60 -3.91 -8.49
C THR A 329 8.15 -2.49 -8.66
N ASP A 330 9.40 -2.28 -8.26
CA ASP A 330 10.06 -0.97 -8.31
C ASP A 330 11.16 -0.96 -9.38
N TYR A 331 10.91 -0.24 -10.49
CA TYR A 331 11.85 -0.02 -11.58
C TYR A 331 12.64 1.30 -11.41
N ASN A 332 12.65 1.87 -10.21
CA ASN A 332 13.45 3.04 -9.88
C ASN A 332 14.93 2.67 -9.80
N VAL A 333 15.79 3.49 -10.43
CA VAL A 333 17.26 3.36 -10.39
C VAL A 333 17.77 3.31 -8.96
N HIS A 334 17.11 3.98 -8.01
CA HIS A 334 17.41 3.93 -6.58
C HIS A 334 17.31 2.54 -5.95
N ASN A 335 16.42 1.67 -6.44
CA ASN A 335 16.32 0.28 -6.00
C ASN A 335 17.21 -0.66 -6.84
N GLY A 336 18.15 -0.11 -7.61
CA GLY A 336 18.94 -0.84 -8.57
C GLY A 336 20.45 -0.72 -8.39
N LEU A 337 21.14 -1.84 -8.57
CA LEU A 337 22.58 -1.92 -8.73
C LEU A 337 22.88 -2.53 -10.10
N LEU A 338 23.83 -1.95 -10.84
CA LEU A 338 24.38 -2.61 -12.02
C LEU A 338 25.54 -3.51 -11.57
N LEU A 339 25.36 -4.83 -11.63
CA LEU A 339 26.32 -5.80 -11.10
C LEU A 339 26.81 -6.73 -12.20
N ARG A 340 28.00 -7.29 -12.04
CA ARG A 340 28.45 -8.41 -12.88
C ARG A 340 27.66 -9.66 -12.46
N ALA A 341 27.31 -10.55 -13.38
CA ALA A 341 26.40 -11.69 -13.14
C ALA A 341 26.77 -12.57 -11.92
N ASP A 342 28.06 -12.83 -11.73
CA ASP A 342 28.59 -13.54 -10.56
C ASP A 342 28.36 -12.77 -9.24
N ILE A 343 28.65 -11.48 -9.23
CA ILE A 343 28.42 -10.59 -8.09
C ILE A 343 26.94 -10.44 -7.78
N HIS A 344 26.09 -10.34 -8.80
CA HIS A 344 24.64 -10.31 -8.64
C HIS A 344 24.13 -11.58 -7.96
N THR A 345 24.60 -12.75 -8.41
CA THR A 345 24.25 -14.02 -7.79
C THR A 345 24.69 -14.07 -6.31
N LEU A 346 25.91 -13.63 -6.00
CA LEU A 346 26.40 -13.57 -4.62
C LEU A 346 25.58 -12.58 -3.75
N PHE A 347 25.16 -11.47 -4.34
CA PHE A 347 24.33 -10.46 -3.68
C PHE A 347 22.96 -11.05 -3.31
N ASP A 348 22.25 -11.66 -4.25
CA ASP A 348 20.93 -12.27 -4.04
C ASP A 348 20.98 -13.39 -2.99
N LEU A 349 22.05 -14.20 -3.00
CA LEU A 349 22.26 -15.27 -2.02
C LEU A 349 22.67 -14.75 -0.63
N HIS A 350 22.86 -13.44 -0.46
CA HIS A 350 23.41 -12.81 0.74
C HIS A 350 24.79 -13.39 1.12
N LEU A 351 25.59 -13.73 0.10
CA LEU A 351 27.00 -14.08 0.24
C LEU A 351 27.91 -12.87 0.02
N LEU A 352 27.34 -11.80 -0.55
CA LEU A 352 27.92 -10.48 -0.65
C LEU A 352 26.81 -9.47 -0.29
N SER A 353 27.14 -8.38 0.38
CA SER A 353 26.21 -7.27 0.63
C SER A 353 26.93 -5.94 0.52
N ILE A 354 26.18 -4.86 0.41
CA ILE A 354 26.68 -3.48 0.43
C ILE A 354 25.93 -2.74 1.54
N ASP A 355 26.64 -1.99 2.39
CA ASP A 355 26.03 -1.17 3.44
C ASP A 355 25.67 0.24 2.94
N SER A 356 24.93 1.02 3.75
CA SER A 356 24.57 2.41 3.40
C SER A 356 25.75 3.36 3.16
N ARG A 357 26.96 2.99 3.58
CA ARG A 357 28.19 3.74 3.29
C ARG A 357 28.86 3.28 2.00
N SER A 358 28.17 2.46 1.20
CA SER A 358 28.66 1.87 -0.04
C SER A 358 29.91 0.99 0.15
N ILE A 359 30.05 0.36 1.32
CA ILE A 359 31.10 -0.61 1.60
C ILE A 359 30.61 -2.01 1.28
N VAL A 360 31.42 -2.77 0.56
CA VAL A 360 31.16 -4.16 0.19
C VAL A 360 31.57 -5.07 1.35
N HIS A 361 30.70 -6.02 1.69
CA HIS A 361 30.90 -7.02 2.72
C HIS A 361 30.78 -8.40 2.10
N VAL A 362 31.79 -9.25 2.27
CA VAL A 362 31.84 -10.60 1.71
C VAL A 362 31.69 -11.62 2.82
N ALA A 363 30.86 -12.64 2.58
CA ALA A 363 30.59 -13.69 3.54
C ALA A 363 31.88 -14.41 3.97
N PRO A 364 32.04 -14.78 5.26
CA PRO A 364 33.25 -15.44 5.75
C PRO A 364 33.63 -16.72 4.99
N GLN A 365 32.64 -17.45 4.48
CA GLN A 365 32.83 -18.68 3.71
C GLN A 365 33.43 -18.47 2.30
N LEU A 366 33.51 -17.22 1.83
CA LEU A 366 34.17 -16.86 0.57
C LEU A 366 35.59 -16.31 0.77
N ARG A 367 36.12 -16.33 2.00
CA ARG A 367 37.53 -15.99 2.26
C ARG A 367 38.47 -16.98 1.56
N GLY A 368 39.60 -16.49 1.06
CA GLY A 368 40.55 -17.27 0.25
C GLY A 368 40.09 -17.52 -1.20
N THR A 369 38.93 -17.00 -1.61
CA THR A 369 38.46 -17.05 -3.00
C THR A 369 38.75 -15.73 -3.73
N ASP A 370 38.51 -15.71 -5.04
CA ASP A 370 38.71 -14.54 -5.88
C ASP A 370 37.83 -13.32 -5.50
N TYR A 371 36.84 -13.51 -4.63
CA TYR A 371 35.92 -12.47 -4.16
C TYR A 371 36.37 -11.76 -2.88
N GLU A 372 37.29 -12.35 -2.10
CA GLU A 372 37.77 -11.78 -0.83
C GLU A 372 38.33 -10.37 -1.01
N LYS A 373 38.96 -10.10 -2.15
CA LYS A 373 39.54 -8.79 -2.49
C LYS A 373 38.53 -7.63 -2.49
N TYR A 374 37.23 -7.92 -2.56
CA TYR A 374 36.18 -6.91 -2.51
C TYR A 374 35.72 -6.60 -1.07
N ASP A 375 36.03 -7.45 -0.08
CA ASP A 375 35.62 -7.24 1.30
C ASP A 375 36.21 -5.95 1.88
N GLY A 376 35.38 -5.15 2.54
CA GLY A 376 35.73 -3.87 3.13
C GLY A 376 36.08 -2.76 2.12
N LYS A 377 35.93 -2.98 0.81
CA LYS A 377 36.17 -1.96 -0.21
C LYS A 377 34.92 -1.14 -0.46
N SER A 378 35.09 0.15 -0.75
CA SER A 378 34.02 0.97 -1.31
C SER A 378 33.67 0.50 -2.72
N LEU A 379 32.42 0.71 -3.13
CA LEU A 379 31.99 0.50 -4.52
C LEU A 379 32.96 1.17 -5.50
N ALA A 380 33.39 0.42 -6.51
CA ALA A 380 34.26 0.91 -7.58
C ALA A 380 33.56 1.97 -8.44
N VAL A 381 32.23 1.89 -8.55
CA VAL A 381 31.41 2.85 -9.29
C VAL A 381 30.15 3.17 -8.51
N VAL A 382 29.91 4.47 -8.30
CA VAL A 382 28.65 5.02 -7.81
C VAL A 382 28.09 6.00 -8.86
N PRO A 383 26.76 6.10 -9.01
CA PRO A 383 26.15 7.09 -9.89
C PRO A 383 26.50 8.51 -9.46
N GLU A 384 26.82 9.38 -10.42
CA GLU A 384 27.24 10.76 -10.14
C GLU A 384 26.08 11.64 -9.66
N ARG A 385 24.87 11.28 -10.06
CA ARG A 385 23.63 11.94 -9.64
C ARG A 385 23.15 11.31 -8.35
N PHE A 386 22.97 12.14 -7.32
CA PHE A 386 22.42 11.71 -6.03
C PHE A 386 21.08 10.97 -6.16
N LYS A 387 20.21 11.41 -7.10
CA LYS A 387 18.93 10.77 -7.42
C LYS A 387 19.01 9.44 -8.18
N ASP A 388 20.21 9.03 -8.58
CA ASP A 388 20.45 7.75 -9.24
C ASP A 388 21.24 6.81 -8.32
N ALA A 389 21.71 7.31 -7.17
CA ALA A 389 22.47 6.53 -6.19
C ALA A 389 21.56 5.48 -5.51
N PRO A 390 22.09 4.31 -5.13
CA PRO A 390 21.30 3.28 -4.47
C PRO A 390 20.72 3.80 -3.13
N ALA A 391 19.47 3.44 -2.84
CA ALA A 391 18.78 3.88 -1.65
C ALA A 391 19.46 3.31 -0.38
N ALA A 392 19.90 4.19 0.51
CA ALA A 392 20.69 3.83 1.68
C ALA A 392 19.93 2.91 2.66
N ASP A 393 18.63 3.14 2.83
CA ASP A 393 17.74 2.32 3.65
C ASP A 393 17.53 0.91 3.05
N ALA A 394 17.42 0.81 1.73
CA ALA A 394 17.34 -0.46 1.02
C ALA A 394 18.63 -1.28 1.18
N LEU A 395 19.80 -0.63 1.06
CA LEU A 395 21.10 -1.25 1.31
C LEU A 395 21.25 -1.72 2.76
N ASP A 396 20.90 -0.89 3.74
CA ASP A 396 20.95 -1.25 5.16
C ASP A 396 20.02 -2.43 5.49
N LYS A 397 18.85 -2.49 4.86
CA LYS A 397 17.92 -3.61 5.01
C LYS A 397 18.50 -4.91 4.45
N HIS A 398 19.08 -4.85 3.24
CA HIS A 398 19.77 -6.00 2.65
C HIS A 398 20.96 -6.46 3.52
N TYR A 399 21.76 -5.51 3.99
CA TYR A 399 22.90 -5.78 4.88
C TYR A 399 22.48 -6.37 6.23
N SER A 400 21.36 -5.92 6.78
CA SER A 400 20.81 -6.51 8.01
C SER A 400 20.43 -7.98 7.83
N MET A 401 19.81 -8.34 6.71
CA MET A 401 19.50 -9.73 6.37
C MET A 401 20.76 -10.57 6.15
N TYR A 402 21.80 -9.99 5.55
CA TYR A 402 23.12 -10.60 5.42
C TYR A 402 23.72 -10.91 6.80
N LEU A 403 23.73 -9.94 7.72
CA LEU A 403 24.23 -10.13 9.08
C LEU A 403 23.46 -11.21 9.84
N GLU A 404 22.14 -11.24 9.69
CA GLU A 404 21.30 -12.25 10.35
C GLU A 404 21.62 -13.67 9.86
N ARG A 405 21.74 -13.86 8.54
CA ARG A 405 22.11 -15.16 7.96
C ARG A 405 23.46 -15.66 8.48
N HIS A 406 24.46 -14.80 8.53
CA HIS A 406 25.82 -15.18 8.96
C HIS A 406 25.99 -15.27 10.48
N ARG A 407 25.09 -14.68 11.28
CA ARG A 407 25.00 -14.94 12.73
C ARG A 407 24.46 -16.35 13.03
N ARG A 408 23.47 -16.81 12.25
CA ARG A 408 22.83 -18.12 12.44
C ARG A 408 23.72 -19.30 12.05
N GLN A 409 24.70 -19.11 11.17
CA GLN A 409 25.66 -20.15 10.75
C GLN A 409 26.86 -20.30 11.70
N ARG A 410 27.03 -19.40 12.68
CA ARG A 410 28.10 -19.43 13.69
C ARG A 410 27.65 -20.06 15.03
N ARG A 411 26.35 -20.35 15.18
CA ARG A 411 25.78 -21.13 16.27
C ARG A 411 25.52 -22.53 15.76
#